data_AF-A0A821I7T3-F1
#
_entry.id   AF-A0A821I7T3-F1
#
_cell.length_a   1.000
_cell.length_b   1.000
_cell.length_c   1.000
_cell.angle_alpha   90.00
_cell.angle_beta   90.00
_cell.angle_gamma   90.00
#
_symmetry.space_group_name_H-M   'P 1'
#
loop_
_entity.id
_entity.type
_entity.pdbx_description
1 polymer ?
#
loop_
_entity_poly.entity_id
_entity_poly.type
_entity_poly.pdbx_seq_one_letter_code
_entity_poly.pdbx_strand_id
1 'polypeptide(L)'
;MGICLISTDESADTFRTLFRGIQQWASAVNNQAYTISHVLADGAPGLTTAMSEIPLARRLMCWFHMIQKCRQHAKLIKDKKKWLLVEQDIYSMQLIFDDQIFAIASRLMLLKWSADAELNDFRQYFEQEWILSLPYWYEGAACLAPSTNNGLESLNGRIKKDYTLRNRLPLSAFLKIAERMLIDWSKDSEEKPFQLHITYKDDLKLSAYTWLQQLDKTQILQMNANVYVIPSKNGNMSTTTWVQQFHAMTWNNYDELVNWLNSARLISCLRLLPPLFCTCRTGLKEYTCVHILGLLMLWGSQPMPQLIGKRKGKGRPKKVKLALSKD
;
A
#
# COMPACT_ATOMS: atom_id res chain seq x y z
N MET A 1 -6.48 27.43 1.55
CA MET A 1 -6.46 27.95 0.17
C MET A 1 -6.33 26.76 -0.76
N GLY A 2 -7.28 26.52 -1.67
CA GLY A 2 -7.29 25.36 -2.57
C GLY A 2 -7.20 25.79 -4.03
N ILE A 3 -6.63 24.95 -4.89
CA ILE A 3 -6.60 25.17 -6.34
C ILE A 3 -7.76 24.39 -6.96
N CYS A 4 -8.65 25.08 -7.66
CA CYS A 4 -9.68 24.46 -8.49
C CYS A 4 -9.37 24.78 -9.95
N LEU A 5 -9.06 23.75 -10.73
CA LEU A 5 -8.88 23.88 -12.17
C LEU A 5 -10.10 23.25 -12.87
N ILE A 6 -10.77 24.05 -13.69
CA ILE A 6 -11.89 23.60 -14.51
C ILE A 6 -11.38 23.55 -15.95
N SER A 7 -11.33 22.36 -16.54
CA SER A 7 -10.96 22.16 -17.94
C SER A 7 -12.10 21.50 -18.69
N THR A 8 -12.16 21.74 -20.00
CA THR A 8 -13.06 21.07 -20.94
C THR A 8 -12.44 19.83 -21.58
N ASP A 9 -11.15 19.58 -21.36
CA ASP A 9 -10.41 18.44 -21.90
C ASP A 9 -9.39 17.85 -20.91
N GLU A 10 -8.88 16.67 -21.26
CA GLU A 10 -7.78 15.98 -20.57
C GLU A 10 -6.50 16.02 -21.42
N SER A 11 -6.22 17.17 -22.05
CA SER A 11 -5.02 17.36 -22.87
C SER A 11 -3.74 17.45 -22.02
N ALA A 12 -2.60 17.22 -22.65
CA ALA A 12 -1.30 17.40 -21.99
C ALA A 12 -1.11 18.84 -21.48
N ASP A 13 -1.58 19.85 -22.22
CA ASP A 13 -1.49 21.26 -21.82
C ASP A 13 -2.30 21.58 -20.57
N THR A 14 -3.48 20.98 -20.43
CA THR A 14 -4.28 21.05 -19.21
C THR A 14 -3.49 20.52 -18.01
N PHE A 15 -2.88 19.33 -18.14
CA PHE A 15 -2.08 18.75 -17.06
C PHE A 15 -0.79 19.55 -16.78
N ARG A 16 -0.10 20.07 -17.80
CA ARG A 16 1.06 20.96 -17.61
C ARG A 16 0.70 22.20 -16.80
N THR A 17 -0.43 22.82 -17.13
CA THR A 17 -0.94 24.00 -16.42
C THR A 17 -1.24 23.66 -14.97
N LEU A 18 -1.88 22.52 -14.72
CA LEU A 18 -2.14 22.02 -13.37
C LEU A 18 -0.85 21.82 -12.57
N PHE A 19 0.15 21.14 -13.14
CA PHE A 19 1.41 20.87 -12.46
C PHE A 19 2.18 22.16 -12.12
N ARG A 20 2.26 23.11 -13.06
CA ARG A 20 2.88 24.42 -12.81
C ARG A 20 2.16 25.19 -11.72
N GLY A 21 0.83 25.21 -11.74
CA GLY A 21 0.02 25.86 -10.72
C GLY A 21 0.25 25.29 -9.32
N ILE A 22 0.26 23.95 -9.20
CA ILE A 22 0.56 23.25 -7.94
C ILE A 22 1.97 23.60 -7.45
N GLN A 23 2.98 23.57 -8.32
CA GLN A 23 4.36 23.87 -7.96
C GLN A 23 4.53 25.32 -7.47
N GLN A 24 3.97 26.28 -8.20
CA GLN A 24 4.04 27.70 -7.82
C GLN A 24 3.36 27.96 -6.49
N TRP A 25 2.14 27.44 -6.32
CA TRP A 25 1.38 27.59 -5.08
C TRP A 25 2.07 26.93 -3.90
N ALA A 26 2.48 25.66 -4.04
CA ALA A 26 3.14 24.93 -2.96
C ALA A 26 4.48 25.59 -2.59
N SER A 27 5.19 26.15 -3.58
CA SER A 27 6.43 26.87 -3.31
C SER A 27 6.21 28.17 -2.54
N ALA A 28 5.16 28.91 -2.90
CA ALA A 28 4.79 30.15 -2.22
C ALA A 28 4.32 29.90 -0.78
N VAL A 29 3.51 28.87 -0.55
CA VAL A 29 2.98 28.53 0.80
C VAL A 29 4.07 28.02 1.73
N ASN A 30 4.98 27.18 1.23
CA ASN A 30 6.04 26.57 2.06
C ASN A 30 7.32 27.39 2.10
N ASN A 31 7.41 28.50 1.36
CA ASN A 31 8.62 29.30 1.17
C ASN A 31 9.85 28.45 0.78
N GLN A 32 9.62 27.43 -0.04
CA GLN A 32 10.65 26.47 -0.49
C GLN A 32 10.28 25.95 -1.87
N ALA A 33 11.27 25.71 -2.74
CA ALA A 33 11.01 25.11 -4.05
C ALA A 33 10.29 23.75 -3.91
N TYR A 34 9.16 23.60 -4.59
CA TYR A 34 8.36 22.39 -4.61
C TYR A 34 8.54 21.62 -5.93
N THR A 35 8.92 20.35 -5.83
CA THR A 35 9.06 19.45 -6.98
C THR A 35 8.10 18.28 -6.86
N ILE A 36 7.42 17.97 -7.96
CA ILE A 36 6.53 16.81 -8.03
C ILE A 36 7.41 15.57 -8.22
N SER A 37 7.45 14.67 -7.24
CA SER A 37 8.20 13.42 -7.34
C SER A 37 7.37 12.26 -7.92
N HIS A 38 6.05 12.25 -7.64
CA HIS A 38 5.18 11.13 -7.97
C HIS A 38 3.78 11.65 -8.30
N VAL A 39 3.12 11.04 -9.30
CA VAL A 39 1.71 11.29 -9.63
C VAL A 39 1.01 9.95 -9.81
N LEU A 40 0.04 9.67 -8.94
CA LEU A 40 -0.83 8.51 -9.07
C LEU A 40 -2.06 8.88 -9.90
N ALA A 41 -2.27 8.15 -10.99
CA ALA A 41 -3.40 8.38 -11.87
C ALA A 41 -3.98 7.08 -12.44
N ASP A 42 -5.12 7.20 -13.09
CA ASP A 42 -5.54 6.25 -14.11
C ASP A 42 -4.72 6.45 -15.41
N GLY A 43 -4.90 5.55 -16.37
CA GLY A 43 -4.11 5.46 -17.59
C GLY A 43 -4.29 6.61 -18.60
N ALA A 44 -4.69 7.82 -18.19
CA ALA A 44 -4.95 8.97 -19.06
C ALA A 44 -3.73 9.34 -19.95
N PRO A 45 -3.86 9.37 -21.29
CA PRO A 45 -2.74 9.67 -22.20
C PRO A 45 -2.13 11.06 -22.01
N GLY A 46 -2.97 12.10 -21.90
CA GLY A 46 -2.50 13.49 -21.73
C GLY A 46 -1.64 13.68 -20.48
N LEU A 47 -1.96 12.97 -19.39
CA LEU A 47 -1.17 12.96 -18.17
C LEU A 47 0.20 12.31 -18.40
N THR A 48 0.27 11.23 -19.17
CA THR A 48 1.54 10.58 -19.56
C THR A 48 2.48 11.58 -20.22
N THR A 49 1.98 12.31 -21.22
CA THR A 49 2.75 13.27 -22.00
C THR A 49 3.18 14.46 -21.15
N ALA A 50 2.31 14.98 -20.29
CA ALA A 50 2.68 16.06 -19.39
C ALA A 50 3.73 15.61 -18.35
N MET A 51 3.64 14.38 -17.84
CA MET A 51 4.57 13.83 -16.87
C MET A 51 5.98 13.58 -17.44
N SER A 52 6.11 13.23 -18.74
CA SER A 52 7.43 13.01 -19.35
C SER A 52 8.32 14.26 -19.38
N GLU A 53 7.73 15.44 -19.16
CA GLU A 53 8.44 16.72 -19.13
C GLU A 53 8.87 17.14 -17.71
N ILE A 54 8.43 16.42 -16.67
CA ILE A 54 8.82 16.71 -15.28
C ILE A 54 10.02 15.80 -14.93
N PRO A 55 11.24 16.35 -14.84
CA PRO A 55 12.42 15.54 -14.58
C PRO A 55 12.29 14.79 -13.24
N LEU A 56 12.73 13.53 -13.24
CA LEU A 56 12.76 12.65 -12.05
C LEU A 56 11.39 12.27 -11.46
N ALA A 57 10.28 12.77 -12.01
CA ALA A 57 8.95 12.43 -11.53
C ALA A 57 8.53 11.05 -12.05
N ARG A 58 7.95 10.23 -11.18
CA ARG A 58 7.37 8.93 -11.55
C ARG A 58 5.86 9.03 -11.69
N ARG A 59 5.33 8.55 -12.81
CA ARG A 59 3.90 8.31 -12.93
C ARG A 59 3.57 6.94 -12.36
N LEU A 60 2.80 6.91 -11.28
CA LEU A 60 2.29 5.70 -10.68
C LEU A 60 0.97 5.31 -11.33
N MET A 61 0.81 4.02 -11.59
CA MET A 61 -0.43 3.46 -12.13
C MET A 61 -1.29 2.95 -10.97
N CYS A 62 -2.54 3.44 -10.90
CA CYS A 62 -3.51 2.96 -9.91
C CYS A 62 -3.72 1.44 -10.01
N TRP A 63 -3.36 0.73 -8.94
CA TRP A 63 -3.49 -0.74 -8.84
C TRP A 63 -4.90 -1.23 -9.15
N PHE A 64 -5.93 -0.54 -8.64
CA PHE A 64 -7.32 -0.92 -8.85
C PHE A 64 -7.69 -0.94 -10.35
N HIS A 65 -7.33 0.12 -11.07
CA HIS A 65 -7.60 0.22 -12.51
C HIS A 65 -6.78 -0.80 -13.31
N MET A 66 -5.52 -1.00 -12.94
CA MET A 66 -4.66 -2.01 -13.58
C MET A 66 -5.27 -3.40 -13.44
N ILE A 67 -5.56 -3.86 -12.21
CA ILE A 67 -6.07 -5.23 -12.00
C ILE A 67 -7.47 -5.42 -12.60
N GLN A 68 -8.30 -4.36 -12.64
CA GLN A 68 -9.59 -4.39 -13.32
C GLN A 68 -9.43 -4.59 -14.83
N LYS A 69 -8.45 -3.92 -15.46
CA LYS A 69 -8.13 -4.10 -16.88
C LYS A 69 -7.59 -5.50 -17.16
N CYS A 70 -6.73 -6.06 -16.29
CA CYS A 70 -6.30 -7.45 -16.40
C CYS A 70 -7.50 -8.41 -16.35
N ARG A 71 -8.43 -8.23 -15.41
CA ARG A 71 -9.66 -9.04 -15.30
C ARG A 71 -10.55 -8.94 -16.54
N GLN A 72 -10.63 -7.77 -17.18
CA GLN A 72 -11.35 -7.60 -18.45
C GLN A 72 -10.69 -8.39 -19.60
N HIS A 73 -9.37 -8.58 -19.54
CA HIS A 73 -8.58 -9.38 -20.48
C HIS A 73 -8.44 -10.85 -20.05
N ALA A 74 -9.01 -11.26 -18.92
CA ALA A 74 -9.01 -12.66 -18.47
C ALA A 74 -9.65 -13.60 -19.50
N LYS A 75 -10.55 -13.09 -20.36
CA LYS A 75 -11.15 -13.81 -21.49
C LYS A 75 -10.14 -14.33 -22.53
N LEU A 76 -8.90 -13.82 -22.53
CA LEU A 76 -7.81 -14.34 -23.36
C LEU A 76 -7.31 -15.70 -22.87
N ILE A 77 -7.64 -16.07 -21.63
CA ILE A 77 -7.31 -17.36 -21.01
C ILE A 77 -8.63 -18.13 -20.86
N LYS A 78 -8.75 -19.28 -21.53
CA LYS A 78 -10.00 -20.06 -21.57
C LYS A 78 -10.19 -20.82 -20.26
N ASP A 79 -9.13 -21.37 -19.72
CA ASP A 79 -9.15 -22.09 -18.44
C ASP A 79 -9.18 -21.12 -17.26
N LYS A 80 -10.31 -21.09 -16.57
CA LYS A 80 -10.51 -20.29 -15.35
C LYS A 80 -9.49 -20.62 -14.25
N LYS A 81 -9.03 -21.88 -14.14
CA LYS A 81 -8.02 -22.25 -13.14
C LYS A 81 -6.68 -21.61 -13.47
N LYS A 82 -6.29 -21.56 -14.74
CA LYS A 82 -5.08 -20.86 -15.19
C LYS A 82 -5.17 -19.36 -14.93
N TRP A 83 -6.33 -18.75 -15.19
CA TRP A 83 -6.55 -17.35 -14.82
C TRP A 83 -6.32 -17.09 -13.33
N LEU A 84 -6.82 -17.95 -12.44
CA LEU A 84 -6.64 -17.77 -11.00
C LEU A 84 -5.15 -17.81 -10.60
N LEU A 85 -4.35 -18.65 -11.25
CA LEU A 85 -2.89 -18.71 -11.03
C LEU A 85 -2.20 -17.44 -11.54
N VAL A 86 -2.54 -16.99 -12.75
CA VAL A 86 -2.04 -15.73 -13.33
C VAL A 86 -2.39 -14.53 -12.44
N GLU A 87 -3.63 -14.47 -11.97
CA GLU A 87 -4.08 -13.42 -11.07
C GLU A 87 -3.30 -13.44 -9.75
N GLN A 88 -3.07 -14.62 -9.17
CA GLN A 88 -2.25 -14.77 -7.96
C GLN A 88 -0.79 -14.34 -8.18
N ASP A 89 -0.22 -14.64 -9.35
CA ASP A 89 1.12 -14.17 -9.72
C ASP A 89 1.15 -12.63 -9.75
N ILE A 90 0.17 -11.97 -10.38
CA ILE A 90 0.06 -10.50 -10.44
C ILE A 90 -0.09 -9.90 -9.04
N TYR A 91 -0.92 -10.51 -8.17
CA TYR A 91 -1.05 -10.08 -6.77
C TYR A 91 0.25 -10.22 -5.98
N SER A 92 1.11 -11.17 -6.33
CA SER A 92 2.41 -11.35 -5.68
C SER A 92 3.40 -10.29 -6.15
N MET A 93 3.44 -10.01 -7.46
CA MET A 93 4.23 -8.91 -8.04
C MET A 93 3.88 -7.55 -7.44
N GLN A 94 2.59 -7.34 -7.19
CA GLN A 94 2.07 -6.11 -6.62
C GLN A 94 2.76 -5.73 -5.30
N LEU A 95 3.19 -6.73 -4.52
CA LEU A 95 3.82 -6.57 -3.21
C LEU A 95 5.34 -6.44 -3.26
N ILE A 96 5.94 -6.44 -4.45
CA ILE A 96 7.36 -6.19 -4.60
C ILE A 96 7.68 -4.78 -4.10
N PHE A 97 8.77 -4.67 -3.34
CA PHE A 97 9.14 -3.46 -2.61
C PHE A 97 10.39 -2.75 -3.16
N ASP A 98 10.98 -3.27 -4.25
CA ASP A 98 12.22 -2.77 -4.85
C ASP A 98 12.17 -2.85 -6.38
N ASP A 99 12.71 -1.83 -7.05
CA ASP A 99 12.68 -1.70 -8.51
C ASP A 99 13.46 -2.82 -9.22
N GLN A 100 14.62 -3.23 -8.68
CA GLN A 100 15.45 -4.28 -9.28
C GLN A 100 14.79 -5.65 -9.13
N ILE A 101 14.23 -5.92 -7.94
CA ILE A 101 13.45 -7.14 -7.71
C ILE A 101 12.24 -7.18 -8.63
N PHE A 102 11.57 -6.04 -8.86
CA PHE A 102 10.43 -5.98 -9.78
C PHE A 102 10.84 -6.32 -11.20
N ALA A 103 11.95 -5.77 -11.69
CA ALA A 103 12.46 -6.07 -13.03
C ALA A 103 12.79 -7.57 -13.19
N ILE A 104 13.45 -8.18 -12.19
CA ILE A 104 13.75 -9.62 -12.19
C ILE A 104 12.47 -10.44 -12.16
N ALA A 105 11.53 -10.10 -11.27
CA ALA A 105 10.25 -10.79 -11.13
C ALA A 105 9.43 -10.73 -12.42
N SER A 106 9.38 -9.57 -13.10
CA SER A 106 8.71 -9.43 -14.39
C SER A 106 9.26 -10.41 -15.42
N ARG A 107 10.60 -10.46 -15.56
CA ARG A 107 11.26 -11.39 -16.49
C ARG A 107 10.95 -12.85 -16.15
N LEU A 108 11.07 -13.24 -14.88
CA LEU A 108 10.83 -14.60 -14.43
C LEU A 108 9.35 -15.01 -14.58
N MET A 109 8.42 -14.09 -14.32
CA MET A 109 6.98 -14.33 -14.47
C MET A 109 6.58 -14.49 -15.94
N LEU A 110 7.07 -13.61 -16.82
CA LEU A 110 6.83 -13.73 -18.26
C LEU A 110 7.43 -15.02 -18.83
N LEU A 111 8.59 -15.46 -18.31
CA LEU A 111 9.17 -16.77 -18.65
C LEU A 111 8.28 -17.92 -18.16
N LYS A 112 7.80 -17.87 -16.91
CA LYS A 112 6.86 -18.86 -16.36
C LYS A 112 5.61 -18.99 -17.23
N TRP A 113 5.00 -17.89 -17.62
CA TRP A 113 3.79 -17.89 -18.45
C TRP A 113 4.06 -18.34 -19.90
N SER A 114 5.27 -18.16 -20.41
CA SER A 114 5.66 -18.60 -21.77
C SER A 114 5.64 -20.12 -21.95
N ALA A 115 5.73 -20.88 -20.86
CA ALA A 115 5.71 -22.34 -20.90
C ALA A 115 4.32 -22.90 -21.28
N ASP A 116 3.27 -22.08 -21.18
CA ASP A 116 1.90 -22.47 -21.52
C ASP A 116 1.40 -21.64 -22.72
N ALA A 117 1.19 -22.32 -23.84
CA ALA A 117 0.78 -21.69 -25.09
C ALA A 117 -0.55 -20.93 -24.98
N GLU A 118 -1.45 -21.33 -24.06
CA GLU A 118 -2.72 -20.65 -23.84
C GLU A 118 -2.54 -19.26 -23.21
N LEU A 119 -1.44 -19.04 -22.48
CA LEU A 119 -1.18 -17.77 -21.81
C LEU A 119 -0.54 -16.73 -22.73
N ASN A 120 -0.15 -17.10 -23.96
CA ASN A 120 0.65 -16.23 -24.83
C ASN A 120 0.01 -14.88 -25.13
N ASP A 121 -1.27 -14.85 -25.49
CA ASP A 121 -1.96 -13.60 -25.84
C ASP A 121 -2.06 -12.68 -24.62
N PHE A 122 -2.42 -13.23 -23.45
CA PHE A 122 -2.46 -12.46 -22.22
C PHE A 122 -1.07 -12.00 -21.78
N ARG A 123 -0.05 -12.85 -21.92
CA ARG A 123 1.34 -12.53 -21.60
C ARG A 123 1.84 -11.36 -22.44
N GLN A 124 1.63 -11.40 -23.75
CA GLN A 124 2.02 -10.31 -24.66
C GLN A 124 1.30 -9.01 -24.30
N TYR A 125 -0.02 -9.07 -24.08
CA TYR A 125 -0.79 -7.93 -23.58
C TYR A 125 -0.19 -7.37 -22.29
N PHE A 126 0.08 -8.24 -21.31
CA PHE A 126 0.57 -7.83 -20.00
C PHE A 126 1.97 -7.21 -20.06
N GLU A 127 2.87 -7.80 -20.84
CA GLU A 127 4.21 -7.27 -21.07
C GLU A 127 4.17 -5.86 -21.69
N GLN A 128 3.41 -5.68 -22.76
CA GLN A 128 3.33 -4.39 -23.46
C GLN A 128 2.71 -3.30 -22.57
N GLU A 129 1.59 -3.59 -21.92
CA GLU A 129 0.85 -2.57 -21.16
C GLU A 129 1.46 -2.32 -19.78
N TRP A 130 1.76 -3.38 -19.03
CA TRP A 130 2.02 -3.29 -17.59
C TRP A 130 3.48 -3.48 -17.21
N ILE A 131 4.34 -3.90 -18.12
CA ILE A 131 5.79 -3.99 -17.89
C ILE A 131 6.54 -2.93 -18.67
N LEU A 132 6.19 -2.69 -19.93
CA LEU A 132 6.91 -1.75 -20.80
C LEU A 132 6.31 -0.34 -20.77
N SER A 133 4.99 -0.21 -20.86
CA SER A 133 4.32 1.10 -20.95
C SER A 133 4.06 1.74 -19.59
N LEU A 134 3.43 1.02 -18.65
CA LEU A 134 3.02 1.54 -17.34
C LEU A 134 3.49 0.65 -16.17
N PRO A 135 4.81 0.51 -15.91
CA PRO A 135 5.35 -0.47 -14.95
C PRO A 135 5.08 -0.17 -13.47
N TYR A 136 4.76 1.08 -13.12
CA TYR A 136 4.78 1.55 -11.74
C TYR A 136 3.44 1.31 -11.00
N TRP A 137 3.01 0.05 -10.88
CA TRP A 137 1.79 -0.37 -10.18
C TRP A 137 2.04 -1.22 -8.92
N TYR A 138 3.30 -1.51 -8.61
CA TYR A 138 3.74 -2.25 -7.41
C TYR A 138 4.06 -1.32 -6.25
N GLU A 139 4.05 -1.83 -5.02
CA GLU A 139 4.22 -1.03 -3.80
C GLU A 139 5.61 -0.37 -3.68
N GLY A 140 6.65 -1.03 -4.21
CA GLY A 140 8.01 -0.49 -4.25
C GLY A 140 8.19 0.73 -5.14
N ALA A 141 7.30 0.94 -6.12
CA ALA A 141 7.43 2.04 -7.08
C ALA A 141 7.36 3.42 -6.39
N ALA A 142 6.60 3.51 -5.30
CA ALA A 142 6.56 4.63 -4.37
C ALA A 142 6.20 4.14 -2.96
N CYS A 143 7.22 3.77 -2.20
CA CYS A 143 7.07 3.33 -0.82
C CYS A 143 6.32 4.39 0.03
N LEU A 144 5.37 3.94 0.85
CA LEU A 144 4.49 4.78 1.69
C LEU A 144 3.49 5.67 0.92
N ALA A 145 3.45 5.61 -0.40
CA ALA A 145 2.42 6.28 -1.18
C ALA A 145 1.19 5.36 -1.35
N PRO A 146 -0.02 5.91 -1.52
CA PRO A 146 -1.20 5.12 -1.82
C PRO A 146 -1.05 4.41 -3.17
N SER A 147 -1.34 3.11 -3.21
CA SER A 147 -1.33 2.32 -4.45
C SER A 147 -2.65 2.45 -5.24
N THR A 148 -3.66 3.11 -4.68
CA THR A 148 -5.01 3.27 -5.28
C THR A 148 -5.51 4.70 -5.14
N ASN A 149 -6.39 5.12 -6.03
CA ASN A 149 -7.03 6.43 -5.98
C ASN A 149 -8.30 6.46 -5.10
N ASN A 150 -8.46 5.51 -4.17
CA ASN A 150 -9.67 5.38 -3.33
C ASN A 150 -10.03 6.67 -2.58
N GLY A 151 -9.03 7.45 -2.15
CA GLY A 151 -9.25 8.75 -1.52
C GLY A 151 -9.94 9.74 -2.46
N LEU A 152 -9.53 9.78 -3.73
CA LEU A 152 -10.16 10.61 -4.76
C LEU A 152 -11.57 10.11 -5.09
N GLU A 153 -11.77 8.80 -5.21
CA GLU A 153 -13.11 8.23 -5.47
C GLU A 153 -14.08 8.49 -4.31
N SER A 154 -13.61 8.41 -3.08
CA SER A 154 -14.40 8.74 -1.89
C SER A 154 -14.77 10.23 -1.87
N LEU A 155 -13.82 11.11 -2.18
CA LEU A 155 -14.06 12.56 -2.28
C LEU A 155 -15.06 12.87 -3.41
N ASN A 156 -14.87 12.29 -4.59
CA ASN A 156 -15.79 12.40 -5.72
C ASN A 156 -17.19 11.89 -5.33
N GLY A 157 -17.26 10.78 -4.58
CA GLY A 157 -18.50 10.25 -4.04
C GLY A 157 -19.19 11.23 -3.09
N ARG A 158 -18.45 11.87 -2.18
CA ARG A 158 -18.95 12.89 -1.25
C ARG A 158 -19.49 14.12 -2.00
N ILE A 159 -18.73 14.64 -2.97
CA ILE A 159 -19.17 15.76 -3.83
C ILE A 159 -20.49 15.42 -4.53
N LYS A 160 -20.54 14.24 -5.17
CA LYS A 160 -21.73 13.78 -5.90
C LYS A 160 -22.92 13.57 -4.97
N LYS A 161 -22.72 13.02 -3.78
CA LYS A 161 -23.80 12.65 -2.86
C LYS A 161 -24.31 13.84 -2.06
N ASP A 162 -23.42 14.64 -1.48
CA ASP A 162 -23.77 15.60 -0.44
C ASP A 162 -23.92 17.03 -0.99
N TYR A 163 -23.27 17.34 -2.12
CA TYR A 163 -23.21 18.70 -2.64
C TYR A 163 -23.94 18.88 -3.97
N THR A 164 -23.71 18.00 -4.95
CA THR A 164 -24.36 18.12 -6.26
C THR A 164 -25.62 17.28 -6.40
N LEU A 165 -25.90 16.39 -5.44
CA LEU A 165 -27.01 15.43 -5.49
C LEU A 165 -27.05 14.64 -6.82
N ARG A 166 -25.87 14.34 -7.37
CA ARG A 166 -25.63 13.70 -8.67
C ARG A 166 -26.18 14.47 -9.87
N ASN A 167 -26.52 15.74 -9.71
CA ASN A 167 -26.97 16.60 -10.80
C ASN A 167 -25.81 17.34 -11.46
N ARG A 168 -25.95 17.59 -12.77
CA ARG A 168 -25.08 18.53 -13.49
C ARG A 168 -25.54 19.95 -13.14
N LEU A 169 -24.59 20.80 -12.77
CA LEU A 169 -24.86 22.16 -12.33
C LEU A 169 -24.33 23.17 -13.36
N PRO A 170 -25.05 24.28 -13.60
CA PRO A 170 -24.46 25.44 -14.27
C PRO A 170 -23.24 25.93 -13.49
N LEU A 171 -22.25 26.50 -14.20
CA LEU A 171 -20.98 26.93 -13.60
C LEU A 171 -21.18 27.86 -12.40
N SER A 172 -22.09 28.84 -12.51
CA SER A 172 -22.38 29.78 -11.41
C SER A 172 -22.94 29.11 -10.15
N ALA A 173 -23.78 28.08 -10.32
CA ALA A 173 -24.28 27.28 -9.20
C ALA A 173 -23.18 26.38 -8.61
N PHE A 174 -22.34 25.80 -9.47
CA PHE A 174 -21.20 25.00 -9.03
C PHE A 174 -20.20 25.81 -8.21
N LEU A 175 -19.88 27.05 -8.60
CA LEU A 175 -18.96 27.91 -7.85
C LEU A 175 -19.48 28.22 -6.44
N LYS A 176 -20.78 28.48 -6.28
CA LYS A 176 -21.41 28.65 -4.95
C LYS A 176 -21.32 27.37 -4.10
N ILE A 177 -21.51 26.22 -4.72
CA ILE A 177 -21.36 24.93 -4.05
C ILE A 177 -19.90 24.66 -3.69
N ALA A 178 -18.94 25.03 -4.55
CA ALA A 178 -17.51 24.91 -4.28
C ALA A 178 -17.06 25.76 -3.10
N GLU A 179 -17.54 27.00 -3.01
CA GLU A 179 -17.33 27.86 -1.84
C GLU A 179 -17.85 27.18 -0.56
N ARG A 180 -19.08 26.65 -0.60
CA ARG A 180 -19.66 25.92 0.55
C ARG A 180 -18.86 24.67 0.91
N MET A 181 -18.42 23.89 -0.08
CA MET A 181 -17.56 22.71 0.13
C MET A 181 -16.30 23.09 0.91
N LEU A 182 -15.64 24.20 0.52
CA LEU A 182 -14.43 24.67 1.20
C LEU A 182 -14.69 25.10 2.65
N ILE A 183 -15.81 25.79 2.92
CA ILE A 183 -16.19 26.18 4.29
C ILE A 183 -16.47 24.94 5.15
N ASP A 184 -17.27 24.01 4.66
CA ASP A 184 -17.64 22.80 5.40
C ASP A 184 -16.41 21.93 5.69
N TRP A 185 -15.53 21.74 4.70
CA TRP A 185 -14.30 20.94 4.87
C TRP A 185 -13.26 21.63 5.77
N SER A 186 -13.20 22.95 5.76
CA SER A 186 -12.34 23.71 6.70
C SER A 186 -12.78 23.48 8.14
N LYS A 187 -14.09 23.45 8.41
CA LYS A 187 -14.62 23.14 9.75
C LYS A 187 -14.36 21.69 10.15
N ASP A 188 -14.60 20.73 9.23
CA ASP A 188 -14.28 19.31 9.46
C ASP A 188 -12.81 19.11 9.86
N SER A 189 -11.88 19.86 9.26
CA SER A 189 -10.44 19.75 9.56
C SER A 189 -10.04 20.28 10.93
N GLU A 190 -10.81 21.21 11.50
CA GLU A 190 -10.60 21.67 12.88
C GLU A 190 -11.02 20.59 13.87
N GLU A 191 -12.14 19.90 13.60
CA GLU A 191 -12.62 18.79 14.42
C GLU A 191 -11.76 17.52 14.28
N LYS A 192 -11.17 17.31 13.10
CA LYS A 192 -10.33 16.15 12.76
C LYS A 192 -8.97 16.64 12.26
N PRO A 193 -8.10 17.15 13.16
CA PRO A 193 -6.81 17.68 12.77
C PRO A 193 -5.95 16.60 12.12
N PHE A 194 -5.11 17.04 11.18
CA PHE A 194 -4.13 16.19 10.53
C PHE A 194 -3.26 15.49 11.57
N GLN A 195 -3.22 14.16 11.50
CA GLN A 195 -2.48 13.34 12.46
C GLN A 195 -1.06 13.11 11.94
N LEU A 196 -0.07 13.59 12.68
CA LEU A 196 1.35 13.32 12.40
C LEU A 196 1.81 11.96 12.95
N HIS A 197 1.02 11.36 13.83
CA HIS A 197 1.34 10.08 14.47
C HIS A 197 0.31 9.03 14.11
N ILE A 198 0.77 7.81 13.88
CA ILE A 198 -0.12 6.66 13.70
C ILE A 198 -0.73 6.32 15.06
N THR A 199 -2.06 6.27 15.10
CA THR A 199 -2.81 5.68 16.21
C THR A 199 -3.04 4.19 15.95
N TYR A 200 -2.42 3.33 16.76
CA TYR A 200 -2.62 1.88 16.67
C TYR A 200 -3.90 1.43 17.38
N LYS A 201 -4.72 0.64 16.68
CA LYS A 201 -5.90 -0.02 17.27
C LYS A 201 -5.46 -1.04 18.32
N ASP A 202 -6.26 -1.23 19.38
CA ASP A 202 -5.91 -2.12 20.49
C ASP A 202 -5.80 -3.60 20.06
N ASP A 203 -6.65 -4.05 19.13
CA ASP A 203 -6.55 -5.40 18.55
C ASP A 203 -5.20 -5.64 17.85
N LEU A 204 -4.66 -4.60 17.20
CA LEU A 204 -3.35 -4.67 16.55
C LEU A 204 -2.23 -4.75 17.60
N LYS A 205 -2.34 -3.99 18.71
CA LYS A 205 -1.38 -4.08 19.83
C LYS A 205 -1.34 -5.48 20.43
N LEU A 206 -2.51 -6.08 20.71
CA LEU A 206 -2.58 -7.43 21.26
C LEU A 206 -2.04 -8.49 20.28
N SER A 207 -2.34 -8.34 18.99
CA SER A 207 -1.84 -9.22 17.94
C SER A 207 -0.32 -9.11 17.78
N ALA A 208 0.23 -7.89 17.82
CA ALA A 208 1.66 -7.62 17.78
C ALA A 208 2.39 -8.22 19.00
N TYR A 209 1.83 -8.07 20.19
CA TYR A 209 2.36 -8.71 21.39
C TYR A 209 2.38 -10.24 21.26
N THR A 210 1.28 -10.84 20.82
CA THR A 210 1.18 -12.29 20.62
C THR A 210 2.19 -12.79 19.59
N TRP A 211 2.34 -12.07 18.48
CA TRP A 211 3.36 -12.35 17.48
C TRP A 211 4.77 -12.29 18.06
N LEU A 212 5.08 -11.24 18.83
CA LEU A 212 6.39 -11.05 19.44
C LEU A 212 6.74 -12.18 20.43
N GLN A 213 5.77 -12.74 21.15
CA GLN A 213 5.99 -13.90 22.03
C GLN A 213 6.32 -15.19 21.26
N GLN A 214 5.90 -15.30 20.00
CA GLN A 214 6.14 -16.46 19.14
C GLN A 214 7.39 -16.29 18.26
N LEU A 215 7.93 -15.08 18.20
CA LEU A 215 9.07 -14.75 17.35
C LEU A 215 10.35 -15.36 17.91
N ASP A 216 11.05 -16.13 17.08
CA ASP A 216 12.43 -16.49 17.35
C ASP A 216 13.33 -15.26 17.19
N LYS A 217 13.72 -14.68 18.32
CA LYS A 217 14.54 -13.46 18.36
C LYS A 217 15.95 -13.68 17.80
N THR A 218 16.45 -14.93 17.76
CA THR A 218 17.76 -15.24 17.19
C THR A 218 17.78 -15.10 15.67
N GLN A 219 16.60 -15.12 15.04
CA GLN A 219 16.42 -14.92 13.61
C GLN A 219 16.21 -13.43 13.24
N ILE A 220 16.22 -12.50 14.20
CA ILE A 220 16.17 -11.07 13.87
C ILE A 220 17.57 -10.65 13.42
N LEU A 221 17.72 -10.30 12.15
CA LEU A 221 18.99 -9.89 11.58
C LEU A 221 18.97 -8.39 11.28
N GLN A 222 20.00 -7.67 11.74
CA GLN A 222 20.18 -6.27 11.43
C GLN A 222 21.07 -6.15 10.18
N MET A 223 20.52 -5.66 9.07
CA MET A 223 21.30 -5.45 7.83
C MET A 223 22.13 -4.17 7.90
N ASN A 224 21.60 -3.13 8.53
CA ASN A 224 22.29 -1.86 8.79
C ASN A 224 21.64 -1.11 9.96
N ALA A 225 22.09 0.11 10.24
CA ALA A 225 21.60 0.91 11.38
C ALA A 225 20.06 1.03 11.46
N ASN A 226 19.36 1.02 10.32
CA ASN A 226 17.92 1.28 10.25
C ASN A 226 17.12 0.13 9.63
N VAL A 227 17.76 -0.94 9.15
CA VAL A 227 17.09 -2.01 8.41
C VAL A 227 17.26 -3.34 9.14
N TYR A 228 16.13 -3.98 9.41
CA TYR A 228 16.03 -5.26 10.08
C TYR A 228 15.31 -6.27 9.19
N VAL A 229 15.69 -7.53 9.29
CA VAL A 229 15.02 -8.65 8.64
C VAL A 229 14.52 -9.60 9.70
N ILE A 230 13.26 -9.97 9.60
CA ILE A 230 12.58 -10.87 10.53
C ILE A 230 12.02 -12.08 9.78
N PRO A 231 11.95 -13.26 10.41
CA PRO A 231 11.33 -14.41 9.79
C PRO A 231 9.82 -14.20 9.62
N SER A 232 9.27 -14.73 8.53
CA SER A 232 7.83 -14.91 8.39
C SER A 232 7.35 -16.08 9.25
N LYS A 233 6.12 -16.03 9.76
CA LYS A 233 5.54 -17.09 10.60
C LYS A 233 5.61 -18.48 9.94
N ASN A 234 5.45 -18.53 8.62
CA ASN A 234 5.49 -19.76 7.83
C ASN A 234 6.73 -19.82 6.92
N GLY A 235 7.78 -19.05 7.25
CA GLY A 235 9.01 -19.02 6.45
C GLY A 235 9.76 -20.35 6.57
N ASN A 236 10.23 -20.86 5.43
CA ASN A 236 11.05 -22.07 5.35
C ASN A 236 12.55 -21.77 5.24
N MET A 237 12.95 -20.50 5.40
CA MET A 237 14.30 -20.01 5.16
C MET A 237 14.77 -19.14 6.33
N SER A 238 16.03 -19.29 6.72
CA SER A 238 16.66 -18.40 7.71
C SER A 238 16.79 -16.97 7.18
N THR A 239 16.78 -15.98 8.08
CA THR A 239 16.95 -14.57 7.67
C THR A 239 18.33 -14.29 7.10
N THR A 240 19.38 -15.01 7.52
CA THR A 240 20.72 -14.93 6.93
C THR A 240 20.73 -15.38 5.48
N THR A 241 20.15 -16.55 5.17
CA THR A 241 20.03 -17.05 3.79
C THR A 241 19.19 -16.10 2.94
N TRP A 242 18.11 -15.57 3.52
CA TRP A 242 17.25 -14.61 2.84
C TRP A 242 18.02 -13.35 2.41
N VAL A 243 18.87 -12.81 3.31
CA VAL A 243 19.70 -11.63 3.02
C VAL A 243 20.82 -11.94 2.02
N GLN A 244 21.42 -13.12 2.08
CA GLN A 244 22.40 -13.55 1.07
C GLN A 244 21.76 -13.58 -0.32
N GLN A 245 20.55 -14.15 -0.45
CA GLN A 245 19.82 -14.15 -1.71
C GLN A 245 19.39 -12.73 -2.15
N PHE A 246 19.02 -11.86 -1.21
CA PHE A 246 18.73 -10.46 -1.50
C PHE A 246 19.92 -9.74 -2.14
N HIS A 247 21.14 -9.97 -1.62
CA HIS A 247 22.34 -9.35 -2.18
C HIS A 247 22.78 -9.99 -3.49
N ALA A 248 22.63 -11.29 -3.62
CA ALA A 248 23.08 -12.03 -4.79
C ALA A 248 22.09 -11.98 -5.97
N MET A 249 20.79 -11.74 -5.70
CA MET A 249 19.69 -11.70 -6.68
C MET A 249 19.58 -12.99 -7.52
N THR A 250 19.71 -14.16 -6.89
CA THR A 250 19.98 -15.46 -7.56
C THR A 250 18.76 -16.35 -7.84
N TRP A 251 17.53 -15.82 -7.95
CA TRP A 251 16.35 -16.67 -8.18
C TRP A 251 16.30 -17.21 -9.61
N ASN A 252 16.09 -18.51 -9.77
CA ASN A 252 16.09 -19.17 -11.08
C ASN A 252 14.72 -19.12 -11.77
N ASN A 253 13.65 -19.07 -10.99
CA ASN A 253 12.27 -19.03 -11.48
C ASN A 253 11.38 -18.15 -10.58
N TYR A 254 10.20 -17.82 -11.09
CA TYR A 254 9.29 -16.90 -10.42
C TYR A 254 8.77 -17.44 -9.07
N ASP A 255 8.48 -18.74 -8.99
CA ASP A 255 7.95 -19.35 -7.77
C ASP A 255 9.01 -19.36 -6.65
N GLU A 256 10.28 -19.55 -6.99
CA GLU A 256 11.41 -19.41 -6.07
C GLU A 256 11.49 -17.99 -5.49
N LEU A 257 11.35 -16.97 -6.34
CA LEU A 257 11.34 -15.56 -5.93
C LEU A 257 10.14 -15.26 -5.01
N VAL A 258 8.94 -15.74 -5.36
CA VAL A 258 7.73 -15.55 -4.53
C VAL A 258 7.86 -16.27 -3.19
N ASN A 259 8.44 -17.46 -3.17
CA ASN A 259 8.72 -18.17 -1.91
C ASN A 259 9.71 -17.38 -1.05
N TRP A 260 10.79 -16.87 -1.64
CA TRP A 260 11.73 -16.00 -0.94
C TRP A 260 11.05 -14.75 -0.36
N LEU A 261 10.26 -14.02 -1.15
CA LEU A 261 9.48 -12.86 -0.67
C LEU A 261 8.59 -13.21 0.53
N ASN A 262 8.04 -14.42 0.55
CA ASN A 262 7.14 -14.88 1.60
C ASN A 262 7.85 -15.43 2.85
N SER A 263 9.14 -15.75 2.79
CA SER A 263 9.87 -16.37 3.90
C SER A 263 10.41 -15.42 4.97
N ALA A 264 10.68 -14.15 4.64
CA ALA A 264 11.10 -13.15 5.62
C ALA A 264 10.51 -11.77 5.30
N ARG A 265 10.59 -10.82 6.25
CA ARG A 265 10.14 -9.43 6.08
C ARG A 265 11.26 -8.48 6.41
N LEU A 266 11.46 -7.50 5.54
CA LEU A 266 12.35 -6.38 5.76
C LEU A 266 11.54 -5.27 6.45
N ILE A 267 12.15 -4.67 7.47
CA ILE A 267 11.61 -3.55 8.22
C ILE A 267 12.63 -2.42 8.20
N SER A 268 12.22 -1.27 7.67
CA SER A 268 13.08 -0.09 7.54
C SER A 268 12.59 1.03 8.46
N CYS A 269 13.51 1.58 9.25
CA CYS A 269 13.33 2.77 10.07
C CYS A 269 13.64 4.00 9.21
N LEU A 270 12.61 4.62 8.68
CA LEU A 270 12.69 5.80 7.86
C LEU A 270 12.66 7.05 8.74
N ARG A 271 13.29 8.14 8.26
CA ARG A 271 13.16 9.47 8.87
C ARG A 271 11.86 10.19 8.47
N LEU A 272 11.01 9.53 7.68
CA LEU A 272 9.74 10.03 7.19
C LEU A 272 8.59 9.59 8.11
N LEU A 273 7.41 10.20 8.00
CA LEU A 273 6.21 9.72 8.69
C LEU A 273 5.37 8.91 7.69
N PRO A 274 5.01 7.64 8.00
CA PRO A 274 5.38 6.92 9.21
C PRO A 274 6.85 6.46 9.24
N PRO A 275 7.49 6.40 10.42
CA PRO A 275 8.92 6.16 10.56
C PRO A 275 9.33 4.72 10.33
N LEU A 276 8.37 3.84 10.09
CA LEU A 276 8.62 2.42 9.93
C LEU A 276 7.84 1.87 8.75
N PHE A 277 8.54 1.13 7.92
CA PHE A 277 8.01 0.42 6.77
C PHE A 277 8.29 -1.07 6.93
N CYS A 278 7.34 -1.92 6.54
CA CYS A 278 7.52 -3.38 6.55
C CYS A 278 7.06 -3.96 5.22
N THR A 279 7.85 -4.87 4.65
CA THR A 279 7.56 -5.51 3.36
C THR A 279 6.49 -6.61 3.45
N CYS A 280 5.80 -6.76 4.58
CA CYS A 280 4.64 -7.64 4.63
C CYS A 280 3.46 -6.96 3.93
N ARG A 281 2.52 -7.76 3.41
CA ARG A 281 1.33 -7.25 2.72
C ARG A 281 0.62 -6.12 3.47
N THR A 282 0.36 -6.29 4.76
CA THR A 282 -0.30 -5.28 5.60
C THR A 282 0.58 -4.04 5.78
N GLY A 283 1.90 -4.21 5.98
CA GLY A 283 2.83 -3.09 6.12
C GLY A 283 2.94 -2.25 4.84
N LEU A 284 2.95 -2.90 3.67
CA LEU A 284 2.95 -2.23 2.37
C LEU A 284 1.64 -1.48 2.13
N LYS A 285 0.50 -2.13 2.39
CA LYS A 285 -0.85 -1.62 2.04
C LYS A 285 -1.48 -0.67 3.03
N GLU A 286 -1.23 -0.89 4.32
CA GLU A 286 -1.88 -0.19 5.43
C GLU A 286 -0.89 0.61 6.26
N TYR A 287 0.40 0.58 5.89
CA TYR A 287 1.51 1.30 6.54
C TYR A 287 1.70 0.97 8.03
N THR A 288 1.00 -0.07 8.51
CA THR A 288 1.02 -0.56 9.88
C THR A 288 0.89 -2.08 9.83
N CYS A 289 1.55 -2.78 10.75
CA CYS A 289 1.39 -4.22 10.88
C CYS A 289 1.87 -4.70 12.25
N VAL A 290 1.58 -5.97 12.55
CA VAL A 290 2.04 -6.63 13.78
C VAL A 290 3.55 -6.62 13.93
N HIS A 291 4.30 -6.66 12.82
CA HIS A 291 5.76 -6.69 12.84
C HIS A 291 6.36 -5.35 13.25
N ILE A 292 5.86 -4.25 12.65
CA ILE A 292 6.27 -2.87 12.98
C ILE A 292 6.02 -2.63 14.46
N LEU A 293 4.80 -2.90 14.92
CA LEU A 293 4.40 -2.64 16.29
C LEU A 293 5.10 -3.55 17.29
N GLY A 294 5.32 -4.82 16.94
CA GLY A 294 6.04 -5.77 17.78
C GLY A 294 7.52 -5.42 17.94
N LEU A 295 8.19 -4.92 16.89
CA LEU A 295 9.56 -4.41 17.02
C LEU A 295 9.63 -3.11 17.83
N LEU A 296 8.68 -2.19 17.64
CA LEU A 296 8.57 -1.00 18.51
C LEU A 296 8.40 -1.37 19.98
N MET A 297 7.61 -2.40 20.28
CA MET A 297 7.47 -2.94 21.62
C MET A 297 8.78 -3.56 22.13
N LEU A 298 9.48 -4.33 21.29
CA LEU A 298 10.78 -4.92 21.63
C LEU A 298 11.84 -3.86 21.94
N TRP A 299 11.82 -2.73 21.24
CA TRP A 299 12.71 -1.59 21.45
C TRP A 299 12.27 -0.67 22.60
N GLY A 300 11.14 -0.95 23.25
CA GLY A 300 10.62 -0.12 24.35
C GLY A 300 9.95 1.20 23.90
N SER A 301 9.83 1.44 22.59
CA SER A 301 9.17 2.63 22.03
C SER A 301 7.64 2.58 22.11
N GLN A 302 7.07 1.39 22.35
CA GLN A 302 5.64 1.20 22.59
C GLN A 302 5.42 0.30 23.81
N PRO A 303 4.44 0.60 24.68
CA PRO A 303 4.19 -0.20 25.86
C PRO A 303 3.63 -1.58 25.49
N MET A 304 4.08 -2.61 26.21
CA MET A 304 3.48 -3.94 26.12
C MET A 304 2.05 -3.91 26.70
N PRO A 305 1.07 -4.57 26.06
CA PRO A 305 -0.28 -4.67 26.61
C PRO A 305 -0.27 -5.35 27.98
N GLN A 306 -0.98 -4.78 28.96
CA GLN A 306 -1.21 -5.46 30.24
C GLN A 306 -2.27 -6.55 30.03
N LEU A 307 -1.86 -7.81 30.15
CA LEU A 307 -2.80 -8.93 30.14
C LEU A 307 -3.56 -8.95 31.47
N ILE A 308 -4.76 -8.35 31.48
CA ILE A 308 -5.70 -8.57 32.58
C ILE A 308 -6.06 -10.06 32.53
N GLY A 309 -5.65 -10.80 33.56
CA GLY A 309 -5.71 -12.27 33.60
C GLY A 309 -7.05 -12.81 33.09
N LYS A 310 -7.00 -13.98 32.43
CA LYS A 310 -8.17 -14.68 31.89
C LYS A 310 -9.30 -14.61 32.91
N ARG A 311 -10.43 -13.98 32.57
CA ARG A 311 -11.68 -14.18 33.32
C ARG A 311 -11.82 -15.69 33.49
N LYS A 312 -11.77 -16.18 34.73
CA LYS A 312 -12.08 -17.58 35.04
C LYS A 312 -13.38 -17.87 34.29
N GLY A 313 -13.37 -18.90 33.44
CA GLY A 313 -14.56 -19.30 32.70
C GLY A 313 -15.72 -19.38 33.69
N LYS A 314 -16.93 -18.99 33.26
CA LYS A 314 -18.15 -19.05 34.07
C LYS A 314 -18.47 -20.51 34.40
N GLY A 315 -17.69 -21.12 35.29
CA GLY A 315 -18.02 -22.35 35.97
C GLY A 315 -19.07 -22.00 37.01
N ARG A 316 -20.19 -22.74 36.97
CA ARG A 316 -21.24 -22.69 37.99
C ARG A 316 -20.57 -22.66 39.38
N PRO A 317 -20.90 -21.69 40.26
CA PRO A 317 -20.37 -21.68 41.62
C PRO A 317 -20.61 -23.05 42.26
N LYS A 318 -19.56 -23.68 42.80
CA LYS A 318 -19.75 -24.88 43.62
C LYS A 318 -20.73 -24.51 44.74
N LYS A 319 -21.80 -25.30 44.91
CA LYS A 319 -22.75 -25.13 46.02
C LYS A 319 -21.96 -24.96 47.31
N VAL A 320 -22.26 -23.89 48.04
CA VAL A 320 -21.68 -23.58 49.35
C VAL A 320 -21.90 -24.81 50.24
N LYS A 321 -20.82 -25.36 50.81
CA LYS A 321 -20.95 -26.40 51.84
C LYS A 321 -21.46 -25.74 53.12
N LEU A 322 -22.40 -26.39 53.79
CA LEU A 322 -22.89 -25.98 55.10
C LEU A 322 -21.68 -25.72 56.03
N ALA A 323 -21.72 -24.56 56.70
CA ALA A 323 -20.77 -24.25 57.75
C ALA A 323 -20.83 -25.35 58.80
N LEU A 324 -19.65 -25.80 59.25
CA LEU A 324 -19.50 -26.77 60.33
C LEU A 324 -20.36 -26.34 61.52
N SER A 325 -21.42 -27.07 61.83
CA SER A 325 -21.96 -27.09 63.18
C SER A 325 -20.95 -27.84 64.03
N LYS A 326 -20.28 -27.11 64.92
CA LYS A 326 -19.71 -27.75 66.11
C LYS A 326 -20.89 -28.13 67.02
N ASP A 327 -20.76 -29.35 67.53
CA ASP A 327 -21.55 -30.05 68.54
C ASP A 327 -22.77 -30.83 68.03
#